data_AF-A0AA41VTP8-F1
#
_entry.id   AF-A0AA41VTP8-F1
#
_cell.length_a   1.000
_cell.length_b   1.000
_cell.length_c   1.000
_cell.angle_alpha   90.00
_cell.angle_beta   90.00
_cell.angle_gamma   90.00
#
_symmetry.space_group_name_H-M   'P 1'
#
loop_
_entity.id
_entity.type
_entity.pdbx_description
1 polymer ?
#
loop_
_entity_poly.entity_id
_entity_poly.type
_entity_poly.pdbx_seq_one_letter_code
_entity_poly.pdbx_strand_id
1 'polypeptide(L)'
;EKLDGFPQDMLIAAEKTHGMDGEEEKAIVENLERLSGHGFERLMMEKELDAIVTPGSDFAAVLAIGGHPGISVPAGYDEDNDGMPIGICFGGLKGTEPKLIEIAYAFEQATLIRRPPSLKSDSEDGNGSVTPLLISSQ
;
A
#
# COMPACT_ATOMS: atom_id res chain seq x y z
N GLU A 1 -22.21 11.07 21.05
CA GLU A 1 -21.51 10.30 20.00
C GLU A 1 -21.68 8.82 20.25
N LYS A 2 -21.97 8.01 19.22
CA LYS A 2 -22.13 6.56 19.36
C LYS A 2 -20.76 5.88 19.25
N LEU A 3 -20.19 5.50 20.38
CA LEU A 3 -19.00 4.63 20.46
C LEU A 3 -19.36 3.15 20.21
N ASP A 4 -20.65 2.80 20.16
CA ASP A 4 -21.16 1.43 20.10
C ASP A 4 -20.73 0.65 18.83
N GLY A 5 -20.25 1.32 17.78
CA GLY A 5 -19.76 0.70 16.54
C GLY A 5 -18.25 0.77 16.32
N PHE A 6 -17.52 1.60 17.08
CA PHE A 6 -16.09 1.86 16.89
C PHE A 6 -15.41 1.98 18.26
N PRO A 7 -15.03 0.85 18.88
CA PRO A 7 -14.42 0.86 20.21
C PRO A 7 -13.03 1.51 20.19
N GLN A 8 -12.55 1.91 21.37
CA GLN A 8 -11.26 2.59 21.56
C GLN A 8 -10.20 1.70 22.21
N ASP A 9 -10.36 0.38 22.14
CA ASP A 9 -9.54 -0.58 22.88
C ASP A 9 -8.04 -0.41 22.60
N MET A 10 -7.67 -0.11 21.35
CA MET A 10 -6.28 0.12 20.96
C MET A 10 -5.67 1.37 21.60
N LEU A 11 -6.44 2.47 21.67
CA LEU A 11 -5.98 3.70 22.32
C LEU A 11 -5.84 3.51 23.84
N ILE A 12 -6.82 2.82 24.45
CA ILE A 12 -6.78 2.49 25.88
C ILE A 12 -5.63 1.54 26.20
N ALA A 13 -5.32 0.58 25.33
CA ALA A 13 -4.18 -0.31 25.48
C ALA A 13 -2.85 0.44 25.35
N ALA A 14 -2.74 1.38 24.39
CA ALA A 14 -1.55 2.20 24.21
C ALA A 14 -1.26 3.10 25.43
N GLU A 15 -2.29 3.74 26.01
CA GLU A 15 -2.15 4.56 27.23
C GLU A 15 -1.69 3.74 28.45
N LYS A 16 -2.00 2.44 28.49
CA LYS A 16 -1.58 1.53 29.58
C LYS A 16 -0.13 1.05 29.45
N THR A 17 0.59 1.43 28.38
CA THR A 17 2.00 1.06 28.21
C THR A 17 2.91 1.88 29.13
N HIS A 18 4.15 1.44 29.32
CA HIS A 18 5.10 2.04 30.27
C HIS A 18 6.21 2.86 29.57
N GLY A 19 6.01 3.23 28.30
CA GLY A 19 7.01 3.90 27.48
C GLY A 19 7.98 2.94 26.77
N MET A 20 9.11 3.45 26.28
CA MET A 20 10.08 2.72 25.44
C MET A 20 11.31 2.19 26.21
N ASP A 21 11.42 2.49 27.51
CA ASP A 21 12.64 2.25 28.28
C ASP A 21 12.75 0.80 28.83
N GLY A 22 11.68 0.01 28.70
CA GLY A 22 11.62 -1.37 29.16
C GLY A 22 12.46 -2.32 28.30
N GLU A 23 12.92 -3.41 28.92
CA GLU A 23 13.76 -4.41 28.24
C GLU A 23 12.99 -5.17 27.15
N GLU A 24 11.69 -5.36 27.30
CA GLU A 24 10.83 -5.97 26.29
C GLU A 24 10.71 -5.07 25.05
N GLU A 25 10.42 -3.78 25.25
CA GLU A 25 10.30 -2.82 24.15
C GLU A 25 11.61 -2.67 23.39
N LYS A 26 12.75 -2.59 24.09
CA LYS A 26 14.07 -2.59 23.44
C LYS A 26 14.31 -3.84 22.61
N ALA A 27 14.02 -5.03 23.17
CA ALA A 27 14.17 -6.29 22.45
C ALA A 27 13.26 -6.37 21.21
N ILE A 28 12.06 -5.79 21.28
CA ILE A 28 11.16 -5.66 20.12
C ILE A 28 11.79 -4.76 19.05
N VAL A 29 12.31 -3.58 19.43
CA VAL A 29 12.98 -2.65 18.49
C VAL A 29 14.19 -3.33 17.83
N GLU A 30 15.06 -3.98 18.60
CA GLU A 30 16.20 -4.73 18.07
C GLU A 30 15.75 -5.83 17.09
N ASN A 31 14.66 -6.53 17.40
CA ASN A 31 14.12 -7.55 16.51
C ASN A 31 13.55 -6.95 15.21
N LEU A 32 12.90 -5.78 15.27
CA LEU A 32 12.41 -5.04 14.10
C LEU A 32 13.56 -4.58 13.22
N GLU A 33 14.61 -3.99 13.80
CA GLU A 33 15.83 -3.60 13.08
C GLU A 33 16.50 -4.81 12.43
N ARG A 34 16.59 -5.93 13.16
CA ARG A 34 17.12 -7.19 12.65
C ARG A 34 16.31 -7.73 11.48
N LEU A 35 14.98 -7.64 11.52
CA LEU A 35 14.10 -8.06 10.42
C LEU A 35 14.31 -7.22 9.16
N SER A 36 14.50 -5.91 9.30
CA SER A 36 14.85 -5.04 8.17
C SER A 36 16.22 -5.37 7.60
N GLY A 37 17.25 -5.29 8.45
CA GLY A 37 18.65 -5.41 8.05
C GLY A 37 19.02 -6.79 7.53
N HIS A 38 18.65 -7.86 8.25
CA HIS A 38 18.98 -9.24 7.84
C HIS A 38 17.94 -9.87 6.90
N GLY A 39 16.80 -9.22 6.70
CA GLY A 39 15.76 -9.66 5.77
C GLY A 39 15.85 -8.91 4.46
N PHE A 40 15.07 -7.84 4.34
CA PHE A 40 14.90 -7.10 3.09
C PHE A 40 16.19 -6.45 2.59
N GLU A 41 16.91 -5.72 3.45
CA GLU A 41 18.11 -4.99 3.04
C GLU A 41 19.20 -5.94 2.55
N ARG A 42 19.45 -7.00 3.32
CA ARG A 42 20.39 -8.05 2.95
C ARG A 42 20.05 -8.69 1.61
N LEU A 43 18.78 -9.04 1.38
CA LEU A 43 18.34 -9.64 0.11
C LEU A 43 18.62 -8.70 -1.07
N MET A 44 18.27 -7.42 -0.95
CA MET A 44 18.48 -6.42 -1.99
C MET A 44 19.97 -6.25 -2.32
N MET A 45 20.82 -6.16 -1.30
CA MET A 45 22.27 -5.97 -1.47
C MET A 45 22.98 -7.21 -2.01
N GLU A 46 22.73 -8.40 -1.44
CA GLU A 46 23.39 -9.65 -1.87
C GLU A 46 23.02 -10.07 -3.29
N LYS A 47 21.84 -9.65 -3.76
CA LYS A 47 21.33 -9.95 -5.11
C LYS A 47 21.48 -8.80 -6.09
N GLU A 48 22.07 -7.68 -5.66
CA GLU A 48 22.27 -6.48 -6.48
C GLU A 48 20.98 -6.03 -7.17
N LEU A 49 19.87 -5.98 -6.41
CA LEU A 49 18.54 -5.64 -6.94
C LEU A 49 18.26 -4.15 -6.85
N ASP A 50 17.68 -3.59 -7.91
CA ASP A 50 17.19 -2.20 -7.92
C ASP A 50 15.82 -2.04 -7.24
N ALA A 51 14.97 -3.07 -7.30
CA ALA A 51 13.65 -3.10 -6.67
C ALA A 51 13.16 -4.54 -6.41
N ILE A 52 12.25 -4.70 -5.46
CA ILE A 52 11.37 -5.87 -5.32
C ILE A 52 9.96 -5.53 -5.79
N VAL A 53 9.18 -6.52 -6.22
CA VAL A 53 7.78 -6.34 -6.59
C VAL A 53 6.89 -7.42 -5.95
N THR A 54 5.73 -7.02 -5.42
CA THR A 54 4.73 -7.95 -4.87
C THR A 54 3.32 -7.59 -5.34
N PRO A 55 2.40 -8.57 -5.43
CA PRO A 55 0.98 -8.29 -5.57
C PRO A 55 0.45 -7.51 -4.36
N GLY A 56 -0.49 -6.60 -4.59
CA GLY A 56 -1.18 -5.86 -3.54
C GLY A 56 -0.24 -5.11 -2.60
N SER A 57 -0.54 -5.16 -1.30
CA SER A 57 0.20 -4.48 -0.24
C SER A 57 0.91 -5.43 0.72
N ASP A 58 1.07 -6.70 0.36
CA ASP A 58 1.57 -7.75 1.25
C ASP A 58 2.97 -7.43 1.82
N PHE A 59 3.77 -6.69 1.06
CA PHE A 59 5.13 -6.29 1.45
C PHE A 59 5.21 -4.95 2.19
N ALA A 60 4.09 -4.24 2.38
CA ALA A 60 4.08 -2.90 2.97
C ALA A 60 4.64 -2.89 4.41
N ALA A 61 4.33 -3.90 5.22
CA ALA A 61 4.85 -4.00 6.58
C ALA A 61 6.37 -4.17 6.61
N VAL A 62 6.95 -4.95 5.67
CA VAL A 62 8.40 -5.16 5.59
C VAL A 62 9.11 -3.85 5.25
N LEU A 63 8.60 -3.10 4.28
CA LEU A 63 9.13 -1.79 3.93
C LEU A 63 8.95 -0.78 5.07
N ALA A 64 7.80 -0.78 5.75
CA ALA A 64 7.47 0.15 6.83
C ALA A 64 8.35 -0.04 8.06
N ILE A 65 8.65 -1.30 8.46
CA ILE A 65 9.56 -1.60 9.58
C ILE A 65 10.92 -0.95 9.37
N GLY A 66 11.48 -1.11 8.16
CA GLY A 66 12.76 -0.52 7.82
C GLY A 66 12.69 0.96 7.48
N GLY A 67 11.51 1.53 7.21
CA GLY A 67 11.38 2.89 6.68
C GLY A 67 11.89 3.00 5.23
N HIS A 68 11.63 1.97 4.43
CA HIS A 68 12.00 1.89 3.02
C HIS A 68 10.89 2.41 2.10
N PRO A 69 11.24 2.97 0.93
CA PRO A 69 10.25 3.45 -0.02
C PRO A 69 9.50 2.29 -0.70
N GLY A 70 8.19 2.50 -0.90
CA GLY A 70 7.32 1.64 -1.69
C GLY A 70 6.39 2.45 -2.58
N ILE A 71 6.10 1.98 -3.79
CA ILE A 71 5.21 2.62 -4.76
C ILE A 71 4.28 1.56 -5.35
N SER A 72 2.97 1.75 -5.19
CA SER A 72 1.96 0.88 -5.79
C SER A 72 1.42 1.45 -7.10
N VAL A 73 1.30 0.60 -8.12
CA VAL A 73 0.72 0.95 -9.42
C VAL A 73 -0.35 -0.07 -9.85
N PRO A 74 -1.38 0.34 -10.62
CA PRO A 74 -2.39 -0.59 -11.14
C PRO A 74 -1.79 -1.64 -12.07
N ALA A 75 -2.13 -2.90 -11.86
CA ALA A 75 -1.59 -4.04 -12.59
C ALA A 75 -2.65 -4.97 -13.18
N GLY A 76 -3.93 -4.78 -12.85
CA GLY A 76 -5.00 -5.53 -13.48
C GLY A 76 -6.33 -5.32 -12.80
N TYR A 77 -7.27 -6.19 -13.14
CA TYR A 77 -8.61 -6.22 -12.56
C TYR A 77 -9.06 -7.67 -12.44
N ASP A 78 -9.72 -7.99 -11.34
CA ASP A 78 -10.34 -9.29 -11.11
C ASP A 78 -11.70 -9.34 -11.82
N GLU A 79 -11.79 -10.07 -12.93
CA GLU A 79 -13.02 -10.20 -13.71
C GLU A 79 -14.10 -10.99 -12.97
N ASP A 80 -13.72 -11.88 -12.05
CA ASP A 80 -14.65 -12.69 -11.27
C ASP A 80 -15.27 -11.91 -10.10
N ASN A 81 -14.76 -10.71 -9.81
CA ASN A 81 -15.15 -9.90 -8.65
C ASN A 81 -15.49 -8.45 -9.05
N ASP A 82 -16.52 -8.25 -9.88
CA ASP A 82 -17.03 -6.94 -10.36
C ASP A 82 -15.94 -5.98 -10.88
N GLY A 83 -14.85 -6.52 -11.44
CA GLY A 83 -13.72 -5.72 -11.92
C GLY A 83 -12.97 -5.03 -10.78
N MET A 84 -12.73 -5.71 -9.65
CA MET A 84 -11.95 -5.14 -8.56
C MET A 84 -10.50 -4.86 -9.00
N PRO A 85 -9.96 -3.65 -8.75
CA PRO A 85 -8.61 -3.29 -9.19
C PRO A 85 -7.54 -4.08 -8.42
N ILE A 86 -6.58 -4.61 -9.16
CA ILE A 86 -5.39 -5.28 -8.64
C ILE A 86 -4.20 -4.36 -8.87
N GLY A 87 -3.43 -4.11 -7.80
CA GLY A 87 -2.17 -3.38 -7.87
C GLY A 87 -0.97 -4.30 -7.65
N ILE A 88 0.20 -3.82 -8.06
CA ILE A 88 1.50 -4.33 -7.60
C ILE A 88 2.21 -3.22 -6.84
N CYS A 89 3.03 -3.59 -5.86
CA CYS A 89 3.87 -2.67 -5.09
C CYS A 89 5.34 -2.94 -5.42
N PHE A 90 6.04 -1.89 -5.85
CA PHE A 90 7.50 -1.89 -5.96
C PHE A 90 8.12 -1.37 -4.67
N GLY A 91 9.16 -2.03 -4.16
CA GLY A 91 9.92 -1.59 -2.98
C GLY A 91 11.40 -1.39 -3.29
N GLY A 92 12.03 -0.39 -2.68
CA GLY A 92 13.45 -0.07 -2.85
C GLY A 92 14.19 0.14 -1.52
N LEU A 93 15.51 0.33 -1.58
CA LEU A 93 16.29 0.72 -0.40
C LEU A 93 16.07 2.21 -0.07
N LYS A 94 16.47 2.63 1.14
CA LYS A 94 16.40 4.06 1.50
C LYS A 94 17.23 4.91 0.53
N GLY A 95 16.67 6.03 0.09
CA GLY A 95 17.35 6.94 -0.84
C GLY A 95 17.26 6.52 -2.31
N THR A 96 16.58 5.41 -2.64
CA THR A 96 16.38 4.96 -4.03
C THR A 96 15.04 5.41 -4.61
N GLU A 97 14.35 6.36 -3.99
CA GLU A 97 13.06 6.90 -4.47
C GLU A 97 13.11 7.35 -5.94
N PRO A 98 14.16 8.05 -6.43
CA PRO A 98 14.21 8.44 -7.84
C PRO A 98 14.21 7.23 -8.79
N LYS A 99 14.99 6.19 -8.46
CA LYS A 99 15.04 4.95 -9.24
C LYS A 99 13.71 4.20 -9.18
N LEU A 100 13.07 4.17 -8.02
CA LEU A 100 11.78 3.51 -7.83
C LEU A 100 10.68 4.19 -8.65
N ILE A 101 10.70 5.53 -8.73
CA ILE A 101 9.79 6.30 -9.60
C ILE A 101 10.05 5.98 -11.08
N GLU A 102 11.31 5.91 -11.52
CA GLU A 102 11.64 5.51 -12.91
C GLU A 102 11.05 4.14 -13.26
N ILE A 103 11.21 3.15 -12.37
CA ILE A 103 10.70 1.79 -12.56
C ILE A 103 9.17 1.79 -12.62
N ALA A 104 8.52 2.39 -11.63
CA ALA A 104 7.06 2.44 -11.54
C ALA A 104 6.44 3.18 -12.74
N TYR A 105 7.05 4.30 -13.15
CA TYR A 105 6.62 5.07 -14.30
C TYR A 105 6.80 4.29 -15.60
N ALA A 106 7.94 3.62 -15.80
CA ALA A 106 8.15 2.78 -16.97
C ALA A 106 7.11 1.66 -17.06
N PHE A 107 6.76 1.03 -15.94
CA PHE A 107 5.68 0.03 -15.88
C PHE A 107 4.32 0.64 -16.22
N GLU A 108 3.97 1.77 -15.61
CA GLU A 108 2.69 2.45 -15.89
C GLU A 108 2.56 2.83 -17.36
N GLN A 109 3.61 3.44 -17.95
CA GLN A 109 3.59 3.89 -19.34
C GLN A 109 3.59 2.73 -20.34
N ALA A 110 4.26 1.62 -20.01
CA ALA A 110 4.26 0.44 -20.87
C ALA A 110 2.91 -0.29 -20.89
N THR A 111 2.10 -0.15 -19.84
CA THR A 111 0.91 -0.97 -19.63
C THR A 111 -0.41 -0.21 -19.73
N LEU A 112 -0.44 1.06 -19.27
CA LEU A 112 -1.62 1.93 -19.26
C LEU A 112 -2.88 1.24 -18.69
N ILE A 113 -2.71 0.34 -17.73
CA ILE A 113 -3.76 -0.55 -17.22
C ILE A 113 -4.88 0.21 -16.51
N ARG A 114 -4.56 1.36 -15.89
CA ARG A 114 -5.51 2.09 -15.04
C ARG A 114 -6.74 2.54 -15.85
N ARG A 115 -7.92 2.11 -15.39
CA ARG A 115 -9.23 2.55 -15.86
C ARG A 115 -9.94 3.36 -14.78
N PRO A 116 -10.64 4.46 -15.11
CA PRO A 116 -11.51 5.14 -14.16
C PRO A 116 -12.65 4.21 -13.71
N PRO A 117 -13.10 4.27 -12.44
CA PRO A 117 -14.23 3.46 -11.98
C PRO A 117 -15.52 3.89 -12.67
N SER A 118 -16.41 2.93 -12.97
CA SER A 118 -17.77 3.25 -13.38
C SER A 118 -18.60 3.63 -12.15
N LEU A 119 -19.09 4.86 -12.09
CA LEU A 119 -20.08 5.24 -11.09
C LEU A 119 -21.43 4.64 -11.55
N LYS A 120 -21.90 3.59 -10.88
CA LYS A 120 -23.29 3.17 -11.00
C LYS A 120 -24.11 4.32 -10.38
N SER A 121 -24.92 5.02 -11.17
CA SER A 121 -25.93 5.91 -10.61
C SER A 121 -26.91 5.03 -9.87
N ASP A 122 -27.18 5.30 -8.58
CA ASP A 122 -28.27 4.66 -7.86
C ASP A 122 -29.57 4.94 -8.61
N SER A 123 -30.02 3.99 -9.42
CA SER A 123 -31.30 4.08 -10.12
C SER A 123 -32.36 3.44 -9.25
N GLU A 124 -32.85 4.21 -8.27
CA GLU A 124 -34.21 4.08 -7.76
C GLU A 124 -34.94 5.38 -8.08
N ASP A 125 -35.55 5.42 -9.27
CA ASP A 125 -36.98 5.69 -9.45
C ASP A 125 -37.29 6.14 -10.88
N GLY A 126 -38.41 5.63 -11.40
CA GLY A 126 -38.81 5.76 -12.79
C GLY A 126 -38.87 7.21 -13.28
N ASN A 127 -38.41 7.36 -14.53
CA ASN A 127 -38.62 8.51 -15.40
C ASN A 127 -37.82 9.80 -15.06
N GLY A 128 -36.53 9.79 -15.43
CA GLY A 128 -35.75 11.00 -15.56
C GLY A 128 -34.34 10.71 -16.07
N SER A 129 -34.09 10.96 -17.35
CA SER A 129 -32.77 10.89 -17.98
C SER A 129 -31.72 11.65 -17.15
N VAL A 130 -30.79 10.94 -16.51
CA VAL A 130 -29.56 11.52 -15.96
C VAL A 130 -28.37 10.94 -16.72
N THR A 131 -27.87 11.71 -17.68
CA THR A 131 -26.61 11.45 -18.37
C THR A 131 -25.45 11.56 -17.37
N PRO A 132 -24.54 10.57 -17.27
CA PRO A 132 -23.34 10.73 -16.47
C PRO A 132 -22.48 11.85 -17.05
N LEU A 133 -22.03 12.77 -16.20
CA LEU A 133 -21.03 13.78 -16.54
C LEU A 133 -19.70 13.07 -16.82
N LEU A 134 -19.43 12.86 -18.11
CA LEU A 134 -18.10 12.51 -18.62
C LEU A 134 -17.13 13.63 -18.23
N ILE A 135 -16.31 13.39 -17.20
CA ILE A 135 -15.09 14.15 -17.00
C ILE A 135 -14.09 13.61 -18.02
N SER A 136 -14.06 14.25 -19.19
CA SER A 136 -13.01 14.06 -20.18
C SER A 136 -11.70 14.61 -19.60
N SER A 137 -10.76 13.72 -19.28
CA SER A 137 -9.35 14.09 -19.12
C SER A 137 -8.73 14.17 -20.51
N GLN A 138 -8.43 15.38 -20.95
CA GLN A 138 -7.42 15.61 -21.99
C GLN A 138 -6.02 15.29 -21.45
#